data_AF-A0A0S7WPK8-F1
#
_entry.id   AF-A0A0S7WPK8-F1
#
_cell.length_a   1.000
_cell.length_b   1.000
_cell.length_c   1.000
_cell.angle_alpha   90.00
_cell.angle_beta   90.00
_cell.angle_gamma   90.00
#
_symmetry.space_group_name_H-M   'P 1'
#
loop_
_entity.id
_entity.type
_entity.pdbx_description
1 polymer ?
#
loop_
_entity_poly.entity_id
_entity_poly.type
_entity_poly.pdbx_seq_one_letter_code
_entity_poly.pdbx_strand_id
1 'polypeptide(L)'
;MFWVSIKYSQSYKLVLESEAMSTALGVTVCGDREFRWGERTFIMGVLNLTPDSFSGDGLGSDIAAALARARRLVSEGADILDVG
;
A
#
# COMPACT_ATOMS: atom_id res chain seq x y z
N MET A 1 14.47 35.50 43.48
CA MET A 1 14.42 34.05 43.74
C MET A 1 12.96 33.63 43.67
N PHE A 2 12.52 33.00 42.58
CA PHE A 2 11.46 31.98 42.48
C PHE A 2 11.36 31.56 41.01
N TRP A 3 11.31 30.24 40.80
CA TRP A 3 11.45 29.54 39.54
C TRP A 3 10.09 28.91 39.17
N VAL A 4 9.73 28.99 37.89
CA VAL A 4 9.00 28.02 37.04
C VAL A 4 7.51 27.67 37.25
N SER A 5 6.77 27.77 36.13
CA SER A 5 6.02 26.62 35.58
C SER A 5 5.94 26.70 34.06
N ILE A 6 6.53 25.70 33.42
CA ILE A 6 6.61 25.49 31.97
C ILE A 6 5.27 24.95 31.48
N LYS A 7 4.82 25.44 30.32
CA LYS A 7 3.56 25.06 29.66
C LYS A 7 3.53 23.56 29.28
N TYR A 8 2.90 22.76 30.12
CA TYR A 8 2.60 21.35 29.91
C TYR A 8 1.15 21.22 29.40
N SER A 9 0.85 21.67 28.17
CA SER A 9 -0.51 21.55 27.60
C SER A 9 -0.58 21.38 26.08
N GLN A 10 0.48 21.72 25.34
CA GLN A 10 0.49 21.57 23.88
C GLN A 10 0.95 20.18 23.42
N SER A 11 1.86 19.54 24.16
CA SER A 11 2.50 18.29 23.72
C SER A 11 1.53 17.10 23.64
N TYR A 12 0.58 16.99 24.57
CA TYR A 12 -0.38 15.87 24.54
C TYR A 12 -1.39 16.00 23.41
N LYS A 13 -1.75 17.24 23.03
CA LYS A 13 -2.70 17.46 21.93
C LYS A 13 -2.09 17.07 20.58
N LEU A 14 -0.82 17.38 20.38
CA LEU A 14 -0.05 16.96 19.20
C LEU A 14 0.14 15.44 19.15
N VAL A 15 0.38 14.78 20.29
CA VAL A 15 0.49 13.31 20.34
C VAL A 15 -0.86 12.66 20.03
N LEU A 16 -1.97 13.15 20.59
CA LEU A 16 -3.32 12.64 20.32
C LEU A 16 -3.76 12.88 18.86
N GLU A 17 -3.41 14.03 18.27
CA GLU A 17 -3.67 14.28 16.84
C GLU A 17 -2.79 13.39 15.94
N SER A 18 -1.55 13.08 16.36
CA SER A 18 -0.67 12.15 15.62
C SER A 18 -1.11 10.69 15.72
N GLU A 19 -1.66 10.24 16.85
CA GLU A 19 -2.28 8.92 17.00
C GLU A 19 -3.61 8.85 16.21
N ALA A 20 -4.42 9.91 16.23
CA ALA A 20 -5.68 9.94 15.48
C ALA A 20 -5.46 9.95 13.96
N MET A 21 -4.38 10.58 13.47
CA MET A 21 -4.02 10.61 12.05
C MET A 21 -3.60 9.24 11.47
N SER A 22 -3.28 8.26 12.31
CA SER A 22 -3.01 6.89 11.82
C SER A 22 -4.27 6.16 11.34
N THR A 23 -5.47 6.68 11.61
CA THR A 23 -6.74 5.93 11.48
C THR A 23 -7.58 6.30 10.26
N ALA A 24 -7.13 7.23 9.41
CA ALA A 24 -7.98 7.83 8.37
C ALA A 24 -7.38 7.78 6.96
N LEU A 25 -6.63 6.72 6.61
CA LEU A 25 -6.18 6.54 5.23
C LEU A 25 -7.35 6.24 4.27
N GLY A 26 -8.56 5.99 4.80
CA GLY A 26 -9.80 5.91 4.03
C GLY A 26 -10.03 4.54 3.40
N VAL A 27 -11.09 4.45 2.61
CA VAL A 27 -11.53 3.23 1.93
C VAL A 27 -11.50 3.43 0.42
N THR A 28 -10.87 2.51 -0.29
CA THR A 28 -10.97 2.42 -1.76
C THR A 28 -11.78 1.19 -2.15
N VAL A 29 -12.81 1.38 -2.95
CA VAL A 29 -13.59 0.28 -3.53
C VAL A 29 -13.14 0.05 -4.96
N CYS A 30 -12.76 -1.19 -5.28
CA CYS A 30 -12.37 -1.61 -6.63
C CYS A 30 -13.17 -2.86 -7.01
N GLY A 31 -14.20 -2.65 -7.84
CA GLY A 31 -15.15 -3.72 -8.17
C GLY A 31 -15.91 -4.17 -6.93
N ASP A 32 -15.77 -5.46 -6.61
CA ASP A 32 -16.34 -6.12 -5.44
C ASP A 32 -15.43 -6.13 -4.21
N ARG A 33 -14.25 -5.48 -4.28
CA ARG A 33 -13.27 -5.45 -3.19
C ARG A 33 -13.20 -4.10 -2.51
N GLU A 34 -12.93 -4.14 -1.21
CA GLU A 34 -12.75 -2.98 -0.35
C GLU A 34 -11.34 -2.99 0.26
N PHE A 35 -10.60 -1.90 0.05
CA PHE A 35 -9.27 -1.68 0.62
C PHE A 35 -9.38 -0.62 1.72
N ARG A 36 -9.31 -1.09 2.97
CA ARG A 36 -9.30 -0.26 4.18
C ARG A 36 -7.87 0.07 4.54
N TRP A 37 -7.42 1.24 4.11
CA TRP A 37 -6.02 1.63 4.25
C TRP A 37 -5.66 1.84 5.72
N GLY A 38 -4.51 1.32 6.14
CA GLY A 38 -4.04 1.38 7.52
C GLY A 38 -4.52 0.25 8.43
N GLU A 39 -5.49 -0.58 8.02
CA GLU A 39 -5.93 -1.73 8.83
C GLU A 39 -4.95 -2.91 8.74
N ARG A 40 -4.29 -3.07 7.59
CA ARG A 40 -3.22 -4.04 7.37
C ARG A 40 -2.32 -3.63 6.21
N THR A 41 -1.18 -4.29 6.08
CA THR A 41 -0.37 -4.25 4.87
C THR A 41 -1.08 -5.02 3.76
N PHE A 42 -1.23 -4.39 2.60
CA PHE A 42 -1.69 -5.03 1.37
C PHE A 42 -0.49 -5.31 0.46
N ILE A 43 -0.52 -6.46 -0.22
CA ILE A 43 0.54 -6.88 -1.13
C ILE A 43 0.13 -6.57 -2.57
N MET A 44 1.00 -5.86 -3.30
CA MET A 44 0.82 -5.56 -4.71
C MET A 44 1.79 -6.42 -5.53
N GLY A 45 1.24 -7.31 -6.36
CA GLY A 45 2.00 -8.07 -7.34
C GLY A 45 2.23 -7.23 -8.59
N VAL A 46 3.49 -7.07 -9.01
CA VAL A 46 3.85 -6.30 -10.20
C VAL A 46 3.98 -7.22 -11.42
N LEU A 47 3.26 -6.88 -12.48
CA LEU A 47 3.24 -7.58 -13.76
C LEU A 47 3.71 -6.63 -14.88
N ASN A 48 5.01 -6.67 -15.15
CA ASN A 48 5.61 -5.93 -16.27
C ASN A 48 5.46 -6.72 -17.57
N LEU A 49 4.68 -6.17 -18.51
CA LEU A 49 4.38 -6.73 -19.83
C LEU A 49 5.15 -6.03 -20.96
N THR A 50 5.75 -4.87 -20.68
CA THR A 50 6.55 -4.16 -21.67
C THR A 50 7.80 -4.97 -22.06
N PRO A 51 8.10 -5.11 -23.37
CA PRO A 51 9.28 -5.83 -23.86
C PRO A 51 10.63 -5.23 -23.40
N ASP A 52 10.63 -3.98 -22.92
CA ASP A 52 11.82 -3.21 -22.56
C ASP A 52 12.17 -3.28 -21.07
N SER A 53 11.76 -4.35 -20.39
CA SER A 53 12.19 -4.62 -19.02
C SER A 53 13.70 -4.86 -19.00
N PHE A 54 14.45 -3.96 -18.37
CA PHE A 54 15.90 -4.04 -18.10
C PHE A 54 16.39 -5.39 -17.52
N SER A 55 15.46 -6.20 -17.00
CA SER A 55 15.66 -7.52 -16.38
C SER A 55 15.53 -8.72 -17.33
N GLY A 56 15.03 -8.54 -18.56
CA GLY A 56 14.82 -9.63 -19.53
C GLY A 56 13.70 -10.62 -19.18
N ASP A 57 12.81 -10.26 -18.24
CA ASP A 57 11.66 -11.07 -17.81
C ASP A 57 10.31 -10.58 -18.38
N GLY A 58 10.36 -9.60 -19.29
CA GLY A 58 9.21 -9.08 -20.02
C GLY A 58 8.58 -10.16 -20.89
N LEU A 59 7.30 -10.42 -20.63
CA LEU A 59 6.51 -11.45 -21.33
C LEU A 59 6.15 -11.07 -22.78
N GLY A 60 6.48 -9.85 -23.21
CA GLY A 60 6.13 -9.34 -24.53
C GLY A 60 4.63 -9.43 -24.79
N SER A 61 4.24 -9.85 -25.99
CA SER A 61 2.83 -10.07 -26.37
C SER A 61 2.27 -11.43 -25.94
N ASP A 62 2.97 -12.21 -25.11
CA ASP A 62 2.49 -13.51 -24.63
C ASP A 62 1.50 -13.34 -23.47
N ILE A 63 0.22 -13.19 -23.87
CA ILE A 63 -0.92 -13.10 -22.95
C ILE A 63 -1.02 -14.34 -22.06
N ALA A 64 -0.71 -15.54 -22.56
CA ALA A 64 -0.86 -16.76 -21.78
C ALA A 64 0.12 -16.79 -20.62
N ALA A 65 1.37 -16.39 -20.88
CA ALA A 65 2.39 -16.33 -19.86
C ALA A 65 2.17 -15.16 -18.87
N ALA A 66 1.62 -14.02 -19.32
CA ALA A 66 1.14 -12.95 -18.45
C ALA A 66 0.05 -13.41 -17.48
N LEU A 67 -0.94 -14.15 -17.99
CA LEU A 67 -2.00 -14.73 -17.16
C LEU A 67 -1.46 -15.77 -16.16
N ALA A 68 -0.50 -16.60 -16.57
CA ALA A 68 0.13 -17.56 -15.68
C ALA A 68 0.87 -16.85 -14.52
N ARG A 69 1.61 -15.78 -14.80
CA ARG A 69 2.31 -14.96 -13.80
C ARG A 69 1.32 -14.26 -12.87
N ALA A 70 0.26 -13.65 -13.40
CA ALA A 70 -0.80 -13.04 -12.61
C ALA A 70 -1.45 -14.04 -11.64
N ARG A 71 -1.81 -15.24 -12.12
CA ARG A 71 -2.39 -16.31 -11.28
C ARG A 71 -1.43 -16.75 -10.19
N ARG A 72 -0.14 -16.85 -10.50
CA ARG A 72 0.89 -17.19 -9.52
C ARG A 72 0.99 -16.13 -8.41
N LEU A 73 1.06 -14.84 -8.76
CA LEU A 73 1.11 -13.75 -7.80
C LEU A 73 -0.10 -13.78 -6.85
N VAL A 74 -1.30 -14.02 -7.39
CA VAL A 74 -2.51 -14.19 -6.57
C VAL A 74 -2.39 -15.39 -5.63
N SER A 75 -1.89 -16.54 -6.12
CA SER A 75 -1.69 -17.73 -5.27
C SER A 75 -0.65 -17.55 -4.17
N GLU A 76 0.32 -16.64 -4.38
CA GLU A 76 1.35 -16.27 -3.40
C GLU A 76 0.86 -15.20 -2.41
N GLY A 77 -0.36 -14.68 -2.57
CA GLY A 77 -1.01 -13.78 -1.62
C GLY A 77 -1.07 -12.31 -2.05
N ALA A 78 -0.90 -12.00 -3.34
CA ALA A 78 -1.11 -10.64 -3.84
C ALA A 78 -2.58 -10.21 -3.69
N ASP A 79 -2.81 -9.07 -3.03
CA ASP A 79 -4.12 -8.45 -2.88
C ASP A 79 -4.49 -7.61 -4.11
N ILE A 80 -3.47 -6.99 -4.74
CA ILE A 80 -3.56 -6.09 -5.88
C ILE A 80 -2.61 -6.59 -6.97
N LEU A 81 -2.98 -6.41 -8.23
CA LEU A 81 -2.06 -6.56 -9.35
C LEU A 81 -1.85 -5.20 -10.01
N ASP A 82 -0.59 -4.79 -10.15
CA ASP A 82 -0.19 -3.64 -10.95
C ASP A 82 0.36 -4.14 -12.28
N VAL A 83 -0.22 -3.66 -13.38
CA VAL A 83 0.05 -4.16 -14.73
C VAL A 83 0.57 -3.01 -15.57
N GLY A 84 1.81 -3.12 -16.05
CA GLY A 84 2.50 -2.08 -16.82
C GLY A 84 3.31 -2.60 -17.98
#